data_AF-A0AAU8K404-F1
#
_entry.id   AF-A0AAU8K404-F1
#
_cell.length_a   1.000
_cell.length_b   1.000
_cell.length_c   1.000
_cell.angle_alpha   90.00
_cell.angle_beta   90.00
_cell.angle_gamma   90.00
#
_symmetry.space_group_name_H-M   'P 1'
#
loop_
_entity.id
_entity.type
_entity.pdbx_description
1 polymer ?
#
loop_
_entity_poly.entity_id
_entity_poly.type
_entity_poly.pdbx_seq_one_letter_code
_entity_poly.pdbx_strand_id
1 'polypeptide(L)'
;MSIDFDTLELALLRDDLAYHQARVLLLVNAVSKASGHTKKLDGLTKLAKLDFLLRYPALAPIVLEHLSDSDPRLSLSPEEVSTPTEVEAPMVRYKYGPWDDRYYAIIGALVGRGLLRYAKGRKGSVALVATAEGRRLAEDMSAAPKWRALSERSEAIADASSGMTGNALKDLIYQKLESLMDRPHRQVIK
;
A
#
# COMPACT_ATOMS: atom_id res chain seq x y z
N MET A 1 -5.13 20.78 -36.88
CA MET A 1 -4.36 20.83 -35.63
C MET A 1 -4.89 19.71 -34.74
N SER A 2 -4.40 18.49 -34.99
CA SER A 2 -4.73 17.27 -34.24
C SER A 2 -3.48 16.99 -33.41
N ILE A 3 -3.51 17.42 -32.15
CA ILE A 3 -2.44 17.23 -31.18
C ILE A 3 -2.94 16.23 -30.13
N ASP A 4 -2.17 15.15 -29.96
CA ASP A 4 -1.81 14.51 -28.68
C ASP A 4 -2.89 14.06 -27.68
N PHE A 5 -4.15 13.80 -28.05
CA PHE A 5 -5.04 13.14 -27.07
C PHE A 5 -4.49 11.76 -26.65
N ASP A 6 -4.05 10.95 -27.60
CA ASP A 6 -3.47 9.62 -27.33
C ASP A 6 -2.13 9.71 -26.58
N THR A 7 -1.25 10.64 -26.94
CA THR A 7 0.06 10.80 -26.28
C THR A 7 -0.09 11.26 -24.84
N LEU A 8 -1.00 12.21 -24.58
CA LEU A 8 -1.28 12.70 -23.23
C LEU A 8 -1.92 11.61 -22.37
N GLU A 9 -2.90 10.88 -22.91
CA GLU A 9 -3.53 9.75 -22.22
C GLU A 9 -2.50 8.68 -21.84
N LEU A 10 -1.62 8.30 -22.78
CA LEU A 10 -0.53 7.35 -22.52
C LEU A 10 0.44 7.87 -21.45
N ALA A 11 0.77 9.16 -21.46
CA ALA A 11 1.63 9.75 -20.43
C ALA A 11 0.97 9.69 -19.04
N LEU A 12 -0.32 10.01 -18.94
CA LEU A 12 -1.07 9.94 -17.69
C LEU A 12 -1.19 8.51 -17.17
N LEU A 13 -1.49 7.54 -18.04
CA LEU A 13 -1.54 6.12 -17.68
C LEU A 13 -0.18 5.60 -17.20
N ARG A 14 0.91 6.06 -17.83
CA ARG A 14 2.26 5.70 -17.41
C ARG A 14 2.57 6.26 -16.02
N ASP A 15 2.19 7.51 -15.76
CA ASP A 15 2.43 8.16 -14.47
C ASP A 15 1.58 7.53 -13.35
N ASP A 16 0.32 7.14 -13.63
CA ASP A 16 -0.52 6.37 -12.70
C ASP A 16 0.10 5.02 -12.33
N LEU A 17 0.53 4.26 -13.34
CA LEU A 17 1.20 2.97 -13.13
C LEU A 17 2.52 3.13 -12.36
N ALA A 18 3.30 4.17 -12.69
CA ALA A 18 4.54 4.47 -11.98
C ALA A 18 4.27 4.82 -10.51
N TYR A 19 3.21 5.58 -10.23
CA TYR A 19 2.79 5.90 -8.88
C TYR A 19 2.43 4.66 -8.06
N HIS A 20 1.65 3.73 -8.64
CA HIS A 20 1.30 2.51 -7.93
C HIS A 20 2.48 1.55 -7.72
N GLN A 21 3.39 1.48 -8.69
CA GLN A 21 4.64 0.72 -8.54
C GLN A 21 5.56 1.31 -7.47
N ALA A 22 5.72 2.62 -7.47
CA ALA A 22 6.45 3.38 -6.44
C ALA A 22 5.88 3.11 -5.05
N ARG A 23 4.56 3.24 -4.87
CA ARG A 23 3.88 2.98 -3.60
C ARG A 23 4.11 1.55 -3.10
N VAL A 24 3.92 0.55 -3.96
CA VAL A 24 4.12 -0.85 -3.58
C VAL A 24 5.60 -1.13 -3.24
N LEU A 25 6.55 -0.55 -3.97
CA LEU A 25 7.98 -0.68 -3.66
C LEU A 25 8.31 -0.09 -2.29
N LEU A 26 7.87 1.15 -2.01
CA LEU A 26 8.09 1.82 -0.74
C LEU A 26 7.48 1.03 0.42
N LEU A 27 6.24 0.56 0.28
CA LEU A 27 5.56 -0.24 1.30
C LEU A 27 6.26 -1.59 1.56
N VAL A 28 6.64 -2.32 0.50
CA VAL A 28 7.39 -3.58 0.65
C VAL A 28 8.74 -3.33 1.32
N ASN A 29 9.43 -2.26 0.95
CA ASN A 29 10.71 -1.88 1.56
C ASN A 29 10.55 -1.55 3.05
N ALA A 30 9.58 -0.71 3.41
CA ALA A 30 9.27 -0.35 4.81
C ALA A 30 8.96 -1.60 5.64
N VAL A 31 8.07 -2.47 5.14
CA VAL A 31 7.75 -3.76 5.78
C VAL A 31 8.97 -4.66 5.92
N SER A 32 9.85 -4.71 4.91
CA SER A 32 11.09 -5.49 4.98
C SER A 32 12.12 -4.93 5.98
N LYS A 33 12.08 -3.63 6.29
CA LYS A 33 12.97 -2.99 7.28
C LYS A 33 12.41 -3.09 8.70
N ALA A 34 11.09 -3.03 8.86
CA ALA A 34 10.42 -3.04 10.14
C ALA A 34 10.66 -4.36 10.93
N SER A 35 10.89 -4.20 12.23
CA SER A 35 11.00 -5.31 13.17
C SER A 35 9.72 -6.15 13.17
N GLY A 36 9.82 -7.46 13.35
CA GLY A 36 8.66 -8.37 13.42
C GLY A 36 8.09 -8.86 12.06
N HIS A 37 8.64 -8.39 10.93
CA HIS A 37 8.21 -8.83 9.59
C HIS A 37 9.13 -9.87 8.93
N THR A 38 10.14 -10.39 9.63
CA THR A 38 11.08 -11.39 9.08
C THR A 38 11.75 -10.94 7.76
N LYS A 39 11.99 -9.63 7.62
CA LYS A 39 12.59 -8.98 6.45
C LYS A 39 11.84 -9.15 5.13
N LYS A 40 10.53 -9.44 5.17
CA LYS A 40 9.70 -9.69 3.97
C LYS A 40 8.25 -9.28 4.18
N LEU A 41 7.55 -8.96 3.10
CA LEU A 41 6.10 -8.84 3.09
C LEU A 41 5.49 -10.21 2.77
N ASP A 42 4.83 -10.83 3.74
CA ASP A 42 4.33 -12.21 3.63
C ASP A 42 2.88 -12.27 3.10
N GLY A 43 2.73 -12.56 1.81
CA GLY A 43 1.45 -12.80 1.14
C GLY A 43 0.75 -11.57 0.57
N LEU A 44 0.02 -11.79 -0.53
CA LEU A 44 -0.81 -10.75 -1.18
C LEU A 44 -1.91 -10.21 -0.27
N THR A 45 -2.44 -11.02 0.63
CA THR A 45 -3.43 -10.55 1.62
C THR A 45 -2.83 -9.45 2.50
N LYS A 46 -1.60 -9.65 3.00
CA LYS A 46 -0.93 -8.63 3.83
C LYS A 46 -0.64 -7.39 3.00
N LEU A 47 -0.19 -7.55 1.75
CA LEU A 47 0.03 -6.41 0.84
C LEU A 47 -1.24 -5.60 0.67
N ALA A 48 -2.35 -6.25 0.32
CA ALA A 48 -3.61 -5.57 0.06
C ALA A 48 -4.14 -4.81 1.29
N LYS A 49 -3.93 -5.34 2.51
CA LYS A 49 -4.41 -4.68 3.74
C LYS A 49 -3.54 -3.50 4.13
N LEU A 50 -2.22 -3.64 4.03
CA LEU A 50 -1.33 -2.53 4.34
C LEU A 50 -1.41 -1.42 3.27
N ASP A 51 -1.51 -1.78 2.00
CA ASP A 51 -1.69 -0.81 0.90
C ASP A 51 -3.05 -0.12 0.98
N PHE A 52 -4.09 -0.78 1.48
CA PHE A 52 -5.34 -0.12 1.83
C PHE A 52 -5.13 0.95 2.90
N LEU A 53 -4.49 0.63 4.02
CA LEU A 53 -4.23 1.63 5.08
C LEU A 53 -3.29 2.75 4.61
N LEU A 54 -2.43 2.49 3.63
CA LEU A 54 -1.55 3.49 3.04
C LEU A 54 -2.31 4.47 2.13
N ARG A 55 -3.29 3.97 1.37
CA ARG A 55 -4.14 4.78 0.48
C ARG A 55 -5.25 5.52 1.23
N TYR A 56 -5.69 4.97 2.37
CA TYR A 56 -6.71 5.53 3.26
C TYR A 56 -6.07 5.87 4.62
N PRO A 57 -5.16 6.85 4.67
CA PRO A 57 -4.26 7.04 5.80
C PRO A 57 -4.99 7.44 7.09
N ALA A 58 -6.12 8.15 6.99
CA ALA A 58 -6.95 8.49 8.14
C ALA A 58 -7.67 7.28 8.76
N LEU A 59 -7.79 6.17 8.04
CA LEU A 59 -8.34 4.91 8.58
C LEU A 59 -7.26 4.05 9.27
N ALA A 60 -5.97 4.34 9.06
CA ALA A 60 -4.88 3.54 9.62
C ALA A 60 -4.87 3.52 11.16
N PRO A 61 -5.02 4.66 11.87
CA PRO A 61 -5.10 4.70 13.34
C PRO A 61 -6.32 3.96 13.92
N ILE A 62 -7.42 3.89 13.17
CA ILE A 62 -8.64 3.19 13.59
C ILE A 62 -8.42 1.67 13.61
N VAL A 63 -7.65 1.17 12.64
CA VAL A 63 -7.39 -0.27 12.44
C VAL A 63 -6.17 -0.74 13.23
N LEU A 64 -5.10 0.06 13.27
CA LEU A 64 -3.82 -0.29 13.91
C LEU A 64 -3.75 0.37 15.28
N GLU A 65 -4.09 -0.37 16.33
CA GLU A 65 -4.24 0.16 17.71
C GLU A 65 -2.98 0.84 18.28
N HIS A 66 -1.80 0.53 17.74
CA HIS A 66 -0.53 1.15 18.15
C HIS A 66 -0.11 2.35 17.30
N LEU A 67 -0.93 2.76 16.35
CA LEU A 67 -0.71 3.93 15.49
C LEU A 67 -1.61 5.06 15.95
N SER A 68 -1.01 6.13 16.46
CA SER A 68 -1.74 7.34 16.82
C SER A 68 -2.19 8.09 15.57
N ASP A 69 -3.36 8.74 15.63
CA ASP A 69 -3.83 9.68 14.59
C ASP A 69 -2.93 10.93 14.47
N SER A 70 -2.25 11.26 15.55
CA SER A 70 -1.25 12.32 15.66
C SER A 70 0.18 11.88 15.36
N ASP A 71 0.40 10.64 14.87
CA ASP A 71 1.73 10.23 14.42
C ASP A 71 2.17 11.13 13.25
N PRO A 72 3.25 11.92 13.40
CA PRO A 72 3.66 12.91 12.41
C PRO A 72 4.00 12.29 11.05
N ARG A 73 4.39 11.00 11.04
CA ARG A 73 4.70 10.27 9.81
C ARG A 73 3.45 10.01 8.96
N LEU A 74 2.26 10.06 9.55
CA LEU A 74 1.03 9.99 8.76
C LEU A 74 0.77 11.29 8.00
N SER A 75 1.20 12.44 8.51
CA SER A 75 1.06 13.74 7.84
C SER A 75 -0.37 13.93 7.28
N LEU A 76 -1.39 13.67 8.10
CA LEU A 76 -2.80 13.74 7.68
C LEU A 76 -3.22 15.21 7.47
N SER A 77 -3.83 15.50 6.33
CA SER A 77 -4.46 16.80 6.09
C SER A 77 -5.82 16.89 6.81
N PRO A 78 -6.32 18.11 7.12
CA PRO A 78 -7.67 18.27 7.65
C PRO A 78 -8.76 17.67 6.76
N GLU A 79 -8.56 17.71 5.44
CA GLU A 79 -9.46 17.12 4.45
C GLU A 79 -9.47 15.59 4.57
N GLU A 80 -8.29 14.96 4.60
CA GLU A 80 -8.14 13.50 4.78
C GLU A 80 -8.80 13.02 6.08
N VAL A 81 -8.81 13.83 7.15
CA VAL A 81 -9.50 13.51 8.40
C VAL A 81 -11.03 13.67 8.26
N SER A 82 -11.48 14.72 7.59
CA SER A 82 -12.91 15.02 7.45
C SER A 82 -13.66 14.06 6.52
N THR A 83 -12.99 13.57 5.48
CA THR A 83 -13.54 12.66 4.47
C THR A 83 -12.55 11.51 4.24
N PRO A 84 -12.42 10.56 5.19
CA PRO A 84 -11.33 9.58 5.23
C PRO A 84 -11.34 8.53 4.11
N THR A 85 -12.37 8.54 3.28
CA THR A 85 -12.61 7.62 2.17
C THR A 85 -12.54 8.29 0.80
N GLU A 86 -12.49 9.62 0.74
CA GLU A 86 -12.21 10.37 -0.49
C GLU A 86 -10.69 10.42 -0.68
N VAL A 87 -10.18 9.50 -1.49
CA VAL A 87 -8.74 9.27 -1.70
C VAL A 87 -8.41 9.24 -3.19
N GLU A 88 -7.16 9.57 -3.53
CA GLU A 88 -6.67 9.63 -4.91
C GLU A 88 -6.77 8.28 -5.66
N ALA A 89 -6.48 7.17 -4.97
CA ALA A 89 -6.39 5.84 -5.58
C ALA A 89 -7.28 4.82 -4.87
N PRO A 90 -8.61 4.94 -4.96
CA PRO A 90 -9.53 4.15 -4.17
C PRO A 90 -9.47 2.66 -4.55
N MET A 91 -9.79 1.81 -3.59
CA MET A 91 -9.83 0.35 -3.75
C MET A 91 -11.27 -0.14 -3.85
N VAL A 92 -11.47 -1.36 -4.35
CA VAL A 92 -12.78 -2.01 -4.38
C VAL A 92 -12.94 -2.97 -3.22
N ARG A 93 -14.17 -3.10 -2.71
CA ARG A 93 -14.54 -4.17 -1.79
C ARG A 93 -14.62 -5.49 -2.55
N TYR A 94 -13.64 -6.36 -2.41
CA TYR A 94 -13.63 -7.72 -2.99
C TYR A 94 -13.82 -8.79 -1.92
N LYS A 95 -13.94 -10.07 -2.27
CA LYS A 95 -14.35 -11.19 -1.40
C LYS A 95 -13.80 -11.15 0.04
N TYR A 96 -12.56 -10.72 0.23
CA TYR A 96 -11.89 -10.68 1.54
C TYR A 96 -11.48 -9.26 1.97
N GLY A 97 -12.24 -8.24 1.58
CA GLY A 97 -12.07 -6.84 1.97
C GLY A 97 -11.49 -5.98 0.82
N PRO A 98 -10.75 -4.91 1.12
CA PRO A 98 -10.17 -4.04 0.11
C PRO A 98 -9.23 -4.80 -0.84
N TRP A 99 -9.32 -4.51 -2.14
CA TRP A 99 -8.49 -5.09 -3.20
C TRP A 99 -8.20 -4.10 -4.33
N ASP A 100 -7.09 -4.34 -5.04
CA ASP A 100 -6.73 -3.69 -6.31
C ASP A 100 -6.38 -4.78 -7.33
N ASP A 101 -7.06 -4.80 -8.46
CA ASP A 101 -6.87 -5.79 -9.54
C ASP A 101 -5.52 -5.66 -10.24
N ARG A 102 -4.85 -4.52 -10.11
CA ARG A 102 -3.54 -4.24 -10.73
C ARG A 102 -2.38 -4.88 -9.99
N TYR A 103 -2.56 -5.50 -8.82
CA TYR A 103 -1.44 -6.04 -8.03
C TYR A 103 -0.53 -6.99 -8.81
N TYR A 104 -1.10 -7.90 -9.60
CA TYR A 104 -0.28 -8.84 -10.37
C TYR A 104 0.59 -8.14 -11.42
N ALA A 105 0.05 -7.13 -12.10
CA ALA A 105 0.80 -6.35 -13.08
C ALA A 105 1.88 -5.48 -12.41
N ILE A 106 1.54 -4.82 -11.29
CA ILE A 106 2.47 -3.99 -10.51
C ILE A 106 3.64 -4.83 -9.99
N ILE A 107 3.34 -5.97 -9.36
CA ILE A 107 4.36 -6.87 -8.83
C ILE A 107 5.19 -7.46 -9.96
N GLY A 108 4.55 -7.90 -11.06
CA GLY A 108 5.23 -8.42 -12.23
C GLY A 108 6.21 -7.41 -12.83
N ALA A 109 5.83 -6.14 -12.93
CA ALA A 109 6.70 -5.07 -13.40
C ALA A 109 7.88 -4.81 -12.44
N LEU A 110 7.64 -4.76 -11.13
CA LEU A 110 8.70 -4.57 -10.13
C LEU A 110 9.67 -5.75 -10.07
N VAL A 111 9.17 -6.98 -10.21
CA VAL A 111 10.01 -8.19 -10.29
C VAL A 111 10.78 -8.26 -11.59
N GLY A 112 10.13 -7.97 -12.73
CA GLY A 112 10.78 -7.97 -14.04
C GLY A 112 11.90 -6.93 -14.17
N ARG A 113 11.81 -5.82 -13.42
CA ARG A 113 12.87 -4.81 -13.31
C ARG A 113 13.91 -5.11 -12.23
N GLY A 114 13.80 -6.25 -11.54
CA GLY A 114 14.73 -6.64 -10.48
C GLY A 114 14.67 -5.76 -9.24
N LEU A 115 13.57 -5.04 -8.99
CA LEU A 115 13.38 -4.20 -7.80
C LEU A 115 12.77 -4.99 -6.64
N LEU A 116 11.88 -5.92 -6.96
CA LEU A 116 11.36 -6.91 -6.02
C LEU A 116 11.77 -8.32 -6.45
N ARG A 117 11.71 -9.25 -5.52
CA ARG A 117 11.79 -10.68 -5.81
C ARG A 117 10.79 -11.45 -4.97
N TYR A 118 10.37 -12.60 -5.49
CA TYR A 118 9.61 -13.56 -4.72
C TYR A 118 10.53 -14.25 -3.69
N ALA A 119 9.95 -14.57 -2.54
CA ALA A 119 10.55 -15.35 -1.48
C ALA A 119 9.52 -16.33 -0.91
N LYS A 120 10.00 -17.36 -0.21
CA LYS A 120 9.12 -18.29 0.49
C LYS A 120 8.46 -17.59 1.68
N GLY A 121 7.13 -17.54 1.69
CA GLY A 121 6.31 -17.05 2.79
C GLY A 121 5.98 -18.14 3.81
N ARG A 122 5.10 -17.84 4.76
CA ARG A 122 4.63 -18.82 5.76
C ARG A 122 3.66 -19.82 5.11
N LYS A 123 3.72 -21.08 5.58
CA LYS A 123 2.82 -22.15 5.12
C LYS A 123 2.76 -22.33 3.58
N GLY A 124 3.88 -22.07 2.90
CA GLY A 124 3.97 -22.21 1.44
C GLY A 124 3.43 -21.01 0.64
N SER A 125 3.04 -19.91 1.28
CA SER A 125 2.68 -18.68 0.58
C SER A 125 3.88 -18.06 -0.15
N VAL A 126 3.60 -17.11 -1.05
CA VAL A 126 4.60 -16.25 -1.67
C VAL A 126 4.76 -14.98 -0.85
N ALA A 127 6.00 -14.60 -0.57
CA ALA A 127 6.37 -13.33 0.03
C ALA A 127 7.11 -12.44 -0.97
N LEU A 128 7.11 -11.13 -0.72
CA LEU A 128 7.84 -10.14 -1.49
C LEU A 128 8.99 -9.58 -0.66
N VAL A 129 10.13 -9.37 -1.31
CA VAL A 129 11.33 -8.77 -0.71
C VAL A 129 11.92 -7.79 -1.70
N ALA A 130 12.28 -6.59 -1.26
CA ALA A 130 13.05 -5.65 -2.06
C ALA A 130 14.47 -6.19 -2.30
N THR A 131 14.94 -6.14 -3.54
CA THR A 131 16.33 -6.48 -3.90
C THR A 131 17.30 -5.40 -3.42
N ALA A 132 18.60 -5.54 -3.66
CA ALA A 132 19.54 -4.48 -3.32
C ALA A 132 19.24 -3.20 -4.13
N GLU A 133 18.91 -3.36 -5.40
CA GLU A 133 18.53 -2.31 -6.33
C GLU A 133 17.21 -1.66 -5.92
N GLY A 134 16.21 -2.47 -5.55
CA GLY A 134 14.91 -1.97 -5.07
C GLY A 134 15.02 -1.21 -3.75
N ARG A 135 15.87 -1.68 -2.82
CA ARG A 135 16.13 -0.95 -1.57
C ARG A 135 16.80 0.39 -1.84
N ARG A 136 17.85 0.42 -2.66
CA ARG A 136 18.53 1.66 -3.05
C ARG A 136 17.56 2.65 -3.68
N LEU A 137 16.75 2.19 -4.65
CA LEU A 137 15.74 3.05 -5.27
C LEU A 137 14.70 3.56 -4.27
N ALA A 138 14.23 2.71 -3.37
CA ALA A 138 13.28 3.13 -2.34
C ALA A 138 13.90 4.16 -1.37
N GLU A 139 15.18 4.02 -1.03
CA GLU A 139 15.94 4.98 -0.23
C GLU A 139 16.10 6.32 -0.96
N ASP A 140 16.50 6.30 -2.23
CA ASP A 140 16.60 7.51 -3.08
C ASP A 140 15.25 8.22 -3.19
N MET A 141 14.18 7.45 -3.38
CA MET A 141 12.81 7.97 -3.42
C MET A 141 12.41 8.60 -2.07
N SER A 142 12.71 7.96 -0.94
CA SER A 142 12.36 8.49 0.39
C SER A 142 12.95 9.87 0.67
N ALA A 143 14.11 10.18 0.09
CA ALA A 143 14.75 11.49 0.19
C ALA A 143 14.06 12.55 -0.69
N ALA A 144 13.41 12.15 -1.78
CA ALA A 144 12.76 13.06 -2.72
C ALA A 144 11.45 13.64 -2.13
N PRO A 145 11.24 14.97 -2.18
CA PRO A 145 10.07 15.61 -1.58
C PRO A 145 8.72 15.02 -2.02
N LYS A 146 8.59 14.64 -3.30
CA LYS A 146 7.36 14.03 -3.85
C LYS A 146 6.95 12.72 -3.16
N TRP A 147 7.91 11.94 -2.65
CA TRP A 147 7.67 10.60 -2.12
C TRP A 147 7.84 10.50 -0.61
N ARG A 148 8.40 11.54 0.03
CA ARG A 148 8.70 11.55 1.46
C ARG A 148 7.49 11.19 2.31
N ALA A 149 6.37 11.88 2.13
CA ALA A 149 5.15 11.62 2.89
C ALA A 149 4.65 10.18 2.73
N LEU A 150 4.72 9.63 1.51
CA LEU A 150 4.31 8.25 1.25
C LEU A 150 5.27 7.24 1.89
N SER A 151 6.57 7.55 1.91
CA SER A 151 7.59 6.74 2.56
C SER A 151 7.40 6.72 4.08
N GLU A 152 7.23 7.89 4.70
CA GLU A 152 6.99 8.03 6.14
C GLU A 152 5.69 7.33 6.57
N ARG A 153 4.61 7.50 5.81
CA ARG A 153 3.34 6.75 6.01
C ARG A 153 3.56 5.24 5.93
N SER A 154 4.34 4.78 4.94
CA SER A 154 4.66 3.35 4.77
C SER A 154 5.43 2.80 5.98
N GLU A 155 6.35 3.57 6.55
CA GLU A 155 7.11 3.21 7.74
C GLU A 155 6.21 3.15 8.98
N ALA A 156 5.35 4.15 9.20
CA ALA A 156 4.41 4.15 10.32
C ALA A 156 3.46 2.93 10.28
N ILE A 157 2.91 2.62 9.11
CA ILE A 157 2.04 1.46 8.91
C ILE A 157 2.82 0.14 9.07
N ALA A 158 4.05 0.07 8.56
CA ALA A 158 4.89 -1.10 8.74
C ALA A 158 5.18 -1.35 10.22
N ASP A 159 5.64 -0.34 10.96
CA ASP A 159 5.94 -0.45 12.38
C ASP A 159 4.70 -0.85 13.21
N ALA A 160 3.58 -0.19 12.98
CA ALA A 160 2.34 -0.45 13.73
C ALA A 160 1.69 -1.81 13.38
N SER A 161 2.03 -2.41 12.23
CA SER A 161 1.57 -3.74 11.83
C SER A 161 2.58 -4.87 12.12
N SER A 162 3.59 -4.57 12.93
CA SER A 162 4.62 -5.52 13.35
C SER A 162 4.00 -6.78 13.96
N GLY A 163 4.50 -7.95 13.52
CA GLY A 163 4.03 -9.26 13.98
C GLY A 163 2.65 -9.68 13.44
N MET A 164 1.86 -8.78 12.87
CA MET A 164 0.51 -9.09 12.38
C MET A 164 0.56 -9.92 11.08
N THR A 165 -0.36 -10.87 10.92
CA THR A 165 -0.52 -11.59 9.64
C THR A 165 -1.50 -10.86 8.73
N GLY A 166 -1.52 -11.20 7.43
CA GLY A 166 -2.55 -10.67 6.53
C GLY A 166 -3.98 -11.01 6.96
N ASN A 167 -4.18 -12.18 7.60
CA ASN A 167 -5.49 -12.53 8.15
C ASN A 167 -5.84 -11.69 9.38
N ALA A 168 -4.90 -11.48 10.30
CA ALA A 168 -5.12 -10.62 11.46
C ALA A 168 -5.50 -9.18 11.05
N LEU A 169 -4.79 -8.62 10.07
CA LEU A 169 -5.12 -7.30 9.49
C LEU A 169 -6.50 -7.30 8.82
N LYS A 170 -6.83 -8.36 8.09
CA LYS A 170 -8.14 -8.52 7.46
C LYS A 170 -9.25 -8.55 8.52
N ASP A 171 -9.07 -9.32 9.60
CA ASP A 171 -10.06 -9.41 10.69
C ASP A 171 -10.22 -8.07 11.41
N LEU A 172 -9.13 -7.35 11.69
CA LEU A 172 -9.17 -6.00 12.26
C LEU A 172 -9.91 -5.00 11.36
N ILE A 173 -9.66 -5.02 10.05
CA ILE A 173 -10.37 -4.15 9.09
C ILE A 173 -11.87 -4.45 9.12
N TYR A 174 -12.28 -5.72 9.11
CA TYR A 174 -13.71 -6.06 9.18
C TYR A 174 -14.34 -5.66 10.51
N GLN A 175 -13.62 -5.80 11.61
CA GLN A 175 -14.13 -5.47 12.94
C GLN A 175 -14.23 -3.96 13.15
N LYS A 176 -13.18 -3.20 12.84
CA LYS A 176 -13.06 -1.78 13.17
C LYS A 176 -13.73 -0.88 12.12
N LEU A 177 -13.84 -1.37 10.88
CA LEU A 177 -14.46 -0.65 9.76
C LEU A 177 -15.68 -1.42 9.24
N GLU A 178 -16.45 -2.06 10.13
CA GLU A 178 -17.59 -2.91 9.78
C GLU A 178 -18.57 -2.21 8.84
N SER A 179 -19.05 -1.02 9.20
CA SER A 179 -19.97 -0.22 8.39
C SER A 179 -19.39 0.15 7.03
N LEU A 180 -18.09 0.38 6.95
CA LEU A 180 -17.41 0.66 5.68
C LEU A 180 -17.29 -0.60 4.83
N MET A 181 -17.10 -1.78 5.45
CA MET A 181 -16.90 -3.05 4.75
C MET A 181 -18.19 -3.79 4.42
N ASP A 182 -19.29 -3.43 5.07
CA ASP A 182 -20.66 -3.87 4.77
C ASP A 182 -21.20 -3.17 3.53
N ARG A 183 -20.62 -3.54 2.38
CA ARG A 183 -21.03 -3.06 1.06
C ARG A 183 -20.95 -4.18 0.02
N PRO A 184 -21.72 -4.09 -1.07
CA PRO A 184 -21.66 -5.06 -2.16
C PRO A 184 -20.25 -5.24 -2.71
N HIS A 185 -19.95 -6.47 -3.14
CA HIS A 185 -18.70 -6.77 -3.81
C HIS A 185 -18.53 -5.94 -5.09
N ARG A 186 -17.29 -5.59 -5.41
CA ARG A 186 -16.84 -4.79 -6.56
C ARG A 186 -17.28 -3.32 -6.53
N GLN A 187 -17.81 -2.84 -5.41
CA GLN A 187 -18.02 -1.41 -5.21
C GLN A 187 -16.74 -0.73 -4.72
N VAL A 188 -16.54 0.50 -5.18
CA VAL A 188 -15.46 1.36 -4.71
C VAL A 188 -15.68 1.67 -3.22
N ILE A 189 -14.59 1.67 -2.46
CA ILE A 189 -14.59 2.08 -1.06
C ILE A 189 -14.50 3.61 -1.02
N LYS A 190 -15.66 4.22 -0.78
CA LYS A 190 -15.93 5.63 -0.52
C LYS A 190 -16.83 5.74 0.71
#